data_AF-A0A2V6KPY7-F1
#
_entry.id   AF-A0A2V6KPY7-F1
#
_cell.length_a   1.000
_cell.length_b   1.000
_cell.length_c   1.000
_cell.angle_alpha   90.00
_cell.angle_beta   90.00
_cell.angle_gamma   90.00
#
_symmetry.space_group_name_H-M   'P 1'
#
loop_
_entity.id
_entity.type
_entity.pdbx_description
1 polymer ?
#
loop_
_entity_poly.entity_id
_entity_poly.type
_entity_poly.pdbx_seq_one_letter_code
_entity_poly.pdbx_strand_id
1 'polypeptide(L)'
;MIIFYDPSCLEYSAPSHPERPARVARSVPLLKERHPDWEWRIPESASEAAVLRAHSRDHLEKIKSSTRDFDADTPVYPKIYEHALRSAGAAIEATRAALRSERAFTLMRPPGHHATRDRAMGFCYFNNVAIAALDALAVVPTSQEDAGQPGARSPATTKPRVERVAIWDFDAHHGNGTEAIIAHN
;
A
#
# COMPACT_ATOMS: atom_id res chain seq x y z
N MET A 1 -10.93 13.08 9.09
CA MET A 1 -10.51 12.16 8.02
C MET A 1 -9.00 12.20 7.99
N ILE A 2 -8.34 11.05 7.86
CA ILE A 2 -6.88 10.95 7.73
C ILE A 2 -6.55 10.74 6.24
N ILE A 3 -5.71 11.60 5.68
CA ILE A 3 -5.17 11.46 4.33
C ILE A 3 -3.72 11.00 4.43
N PHE A 4 -3.42 9.82 3.88
CA PHE A 4 -2.04 9.39 3.69
C PHE A 4 -1.54 9.89 2.35
N TYR A 5 -0.46 10.67 2.38
CA TYR A 5 0.16 11.29 1.22
C TYR A 5 1.65 11.50 1.47
N ASP A 6 2.49 11.04 0.55
CA ASP A 6 3.94 11.29 0.55
C ASP A 6 4.33 12.03 -0.74
N PRO A 7 4.83 13.28 -0.66
CA PRO A 7 5.27 14.02 -1.84
C PRO A 7 6.50 13.39 -2.52
N SER A 8 7.30 12.56 -1.84
CA SER A 8 8.41 11.83 -2.49
C SER A 8 7.91 10.86 -3.55
N CYS A 9 6.69 10.32 -3.38
CA CYS A 9 6.02 9.53 -4.41
C CYS A 9 5.63 10.37 -5.64
N LEU A 10 5.99 11.67 -5.73
CA LEU A 10 5.92 12.50 -6.93
C LEU A 10 7.21 12.49 -7.78
N GLU A 11 8.30 11.90 -7.30
CA GLU A 11 9.63 12.00 -7.93
C GLU A 11 9.77 11.18 -9.22
N TYR A 12 8.93 10.16 -9.44
CA TYR A 12 9.00 9.32 -10.64
C TYR A 12 7.97 9.70 -11.71
N SER A 13 8.42 9.74 -12.97
CA SER A 13 7.59 9.92 -14.17
C SER A 13 8.38 9.69 -15.45
N ALA A 14 7.69 9.46 -16.57
CA ALA A 14 8.25 9.56 -17.91
C ALA A 14 7.43 10.56 -18.74
N PRO A 15 8.05 11.26 -19.73
CA PRO A 15 7.30 12.08 -20.68
C PRO A 15 6.20 11.26 -21.35
N SER A 16 5.03 11.88 -21.55
CA SER A 16 3.83 11.28 -22.15
C SER A 16 3.16 10.11 -21.41
N HIS A 17 3.77 9.58 -20.36
CA HIS A 17 3.19 8.48 -19.59
C HIS A 17 1.94 8.93 -18.81
N PRO A 18 0.82 8.18 -18.85
CA PRO A 18 -0.44 8.59 -18.22
C PRO A 18 -0.40 8.51 -16.69
N GLU A 19 0.30 7.51 -16.12
CA GLU A 19 0.62 7.49 -14.69
C GLU A 19 1.70 8.54 -14.42
N ARG A 20 1.31 9.65 -13.79
CA ARG A 20 2.18 10.82 -13.61
C ARG A 20 1.83 11.59 -12.33
N PRO A 21 2.78 12.38 -11.77
CA PRO A 21 2.60 13.11 -10.52
C PRO A 21 1.33 13.96 -10.44
N ALA A 22 0.95 14.58 -11.56
CA ALA A 22 -0.23 15.43 -11.66
C ALA A 22 -1.56 14.73 -11.33
N ARG A 23 -1.63 13.38 -11.40
CA ARG A 23 -2.83 12.61 -11.03
C ARG A 23 -3.20 12.77 -9.55
N VAL A 24 -2.19 12.97 -8.70
CA VAL A 24 -2.36 13.15 -7.25
C VAL A 24 -2.10 14.60 -6.83
N ALA A 25 -1.00 15.20 -7.32
CA ALA A 25 -0.53 16.50 -6.85
C ALA A 25 -1.54 17.64 -7.04
N ARG A 26 -2.40 17.56 -8.08
CA ARG A 26 -3.42 18.58 -8.36
C ARG A 26 -4.56 18.59 -7.33
N SER A 27 -4.86 17.45 -6.72
CA SER A 27 -5.93 17.32 -5.73
C SER A 27 -5.51 17.84 -4.35
N VAL A 28 -4.21 17.76 -4.02
CA VAL A 28 -3.68 18.13 -2.70
C VAL A 28 -4.05 19.56 -2.25
N PRO A 29 -3.78 20.63 -3.02
CA PRO A 29 -4.14 21.99 -2.58
C PRO A 29 -5.65 22.17 -2.46
N LEU A 30 -6.44 21.61 -3.39
CA LEU A 30 -7.90 21.70 -3.38
C LEU A 30 -8.52 21.02 -2.15
N LEU A 31 -7.99 19.84 -1.77
CA LEU A 31 -8.44 19.11 -0.59
C LEU A 31 -8.04 19.84 0.70
N LYS A 32 -6.82 20.37 0.79
CA LYS A 32 -6.36 21.15 1.95
C LYS A 32 -7.17 22.43 2.15
N GLU A 33 -7.52 23.11 1.06
CA GLU A 33 -8.34 24.31 1.10
C GLU A 33 -9.78 24.00 1.53
N ARG A 34 -10.41 22.98 0.93
CA ARG A 34 -11.81 22.63 1.21
C ARG A 34 -12.02 21.93 2.56
N HIS A 35 -10.99 21.24 3.05
CA HIS A 35 -11.03 20.44 4.27
C HIS A 35 -9.80 20.71 5.15
N PRO A 36 -9.71 21.92 5.75
CA PRO A 36 -8.56 22.31 6.56
C PRO A 36 -8.45 21.53 7.88
N ASP A 37 -9.53 20.87 8.30
CA ASP A 37 -9.62 20.03 9.50
C ASP A 37 -9.15 18.57 9.28
N TRP A 38 -8.89 18.17 8.03
CA TRP A 38 -8.39 16.83 7.75
C TRP A 38 -6.92 16.70 8.15
N GLU A 39 -6.60 15.54 8.71
CA GLU A 39 -5.23 15.23 9.11
C GLU A 39 -4.46 14.66 7.92
N TRP A 40 -3.23 15.14 7.69
CA TRP A 40 -2.36 14.67 6.62
C TRP A 40 -1.15 13.96 7.22
N ARG A 41 -0.94 12.69 6.86
CA ARG A 41 0.15 11.87 7.36
C ARG A 41 1.03 11.39 6.22
N ILE A 42 2.35 11.39 6.47
CA ILE A 42 3.30 10.64 5.65
C ILE A 42 3.27 9.20 6.17
N PRO A 43 2.92 8.20 5.34
CA PRO A 43 2.84 6.81 5.78
C PRO A 43 4.24 6.21 5.96
N GLU A 44 4.37 5.21 6.81
CA GLU A 44 5.52 4.32 6.84
C GLU A 44 5.55 3.40 5.62
N SER A 45 6.74 2.91 5.27
CA SER A 45 6.88 1.92 4.20
C SER A 45 6.36 0.55 4.64
N ALA A 46 5.72 -0.18 3.74
CA ALA A 46 5.40 -1.59 3.99
C ALA A 46 6.69 -2.38 4.26
N SER A 47 6.64 -3.28 5.25
CA SER A 47 7.73 -4.23 5.46
C SER A 47 7.74 -5.28 4.34
N GLU A 48 8.91 -5.86 4.04
CA GLU A 48 8.98 -6.96 3.07
C GLU A 48 8.05 -8.13 3.51
N ALA A 49 7.96 -8.40 4.81
CA ALA A 49 7.03 -9.40 5.34
C ALA A 49 5.56 -9.10 4.96
N ALA A 50 5.13 -7.83 4.98
CA ALA A 50 3.80 -7.44 4.53
C ALA A 50 3.63 -7.66 3.02
N VAL A 51 4.62 -7.27 2.21
CA VAL A 51 4.59 -7.46 0.76
C VAL A 51 4.49 -8.95 0.39
N LEU A 52 5.24 -9.82 1.08
CA LEU A 52 5.29 -11.26 0.84
C LEU A 52 3.99 -12.01 1.17
N ARG A 53 3.02 -11.34 1.81
CA ARG A 53 1.67 -11.90 1.97
C ARG A 53 0.97 -11.99 0.62
N ALA A 54 1.13 -10.98 -0.24
CA ALA A 54 0.48 -10.88 -1.54
C ALA A 54 1.38 -11.33 -2.71
N HIS A 55 2.69 -11.11 -2.60
CA HIS A 55 3.66 -11.32 -3.67
C HIS A 55 4.66 -12.42 -3.34
N SER A 56 5.25 -13.03 -4.37
CA SER A 56 6.36 -13.94 -4.16
C SER A 56 7.65 -13.21 -3.77
N ARG A 57 8.61 -13.96 -3.23
CA ARG A 57 9.96 -13.46 -2.99
C ARG A 57 10.61 -13.01 -4.30
N ASP A 58 10.47 -13.78 -5.36
CA ASP A 58 11.06 -13.48 -6.67
C ASP A 58 10.52 -12.17 -7.24
N HIS A 59 9.20 -11.91 -7.10
CA HIS A 59 8.61 -10.65 -7.51
C HIS A 59 9.18 -9.47 -6.74
N LEU A 60 9.26 -9.57 -5.40
CA LEU A 60 9.86 -8.53 -4.55
C LEU A 60 11.30 -8.21 -4.97
N GLU A 61 12.15 -9.24 -5.15
CA GLU A 61 13.54 -9.04 -5.58
C GLU A 61 13.62 -8.46 -7.00
N LYS A 62 12.69 -8.84 -7.89
CA LYS A 62 12.61 -8.26 -9.24
C LYS A 62 12.25 -6.78 -9.20
N ILE A 63 11.29 -6.35 -8.39
CA ILE A 63 10.97 -4.91 -8.21
C ILE A 63 12.19 -4.15 -7.66
N LYS A 64 12.91 -4.76 -6.72
CA LYS A 64 14.05 -4.14 -6.03
C LYS A 64 15.27 -3.93 -6.92
N SER A 65 15.49 -4.81 -7.91
CA SER A 65 16.76 -4.89 -8.65
C SER A 65 16.64 -4.77 -10.17
N SER A 66 15.44 -4.76 -10.75
CA SER A 66 15.30 -4.73 -12.20
C SER A 66 15.89 -3.45 -12.79
N THR A 67 16.68 -3.61 -13.83
CA THR A 67 17.21 -2.53 -14.68
C THR A 67 16.47 -2.42 -16.01
N ARG A 68 15.49 -3.29 -16.25
CA ARG A 68 14.66 -3.32 -17.45
C ARG A 68 13.19 -3.15 -17.07
N ASP A 69 12.45 -2.46 -17.92
CA ASP A 69 11.01 -2.30 -17.79
C ASP A 69 10.31 -3.65 -17.61
N PHE A 70 9.26 -3.67 -16.78
CA PHE A 70 8.54 -4.90 -16.44
C PHE A 70 7.64 -5.34 -17.61
N ASP A 71 7.06 -4.37 -18.30
CA ASP A 71 6.42 -4.48 -19.60
C ASP A 71 6.34 -3.09 -20.28
N ALA A 72 5.57 -2.99 -21.38
CA ALA A 72 5.49 -1.77 -22.19
C ALA A 72 4.84 -0.57 -21.46
N ASP A 73 4.04 -0.83 -20.42
CA ASP A 73 3.34 0.22 -19.68
C ASP A 73 3.85 0.36 -18.23
N THR A 74 4.68 -0.56 -17.75
CA THR A 74 5.22 -0.55 -16.39
C THR A 74 6.74 -0.44 -16.41
N PRO A 75 7.29 0.77 -16.63
CA PRO A 75 8.72 0.99 -16.74
C PRO A 75 9.44 0.93 -15.38
N VAL A 76 10.76 0.79 -15.40
CA VAL A 76 11.58 0.98 -14.20
C VAL A 76 11.87 2.47 -14.01
N TYR A 77 11.72 2.95 -12.77
CA TYR A 77 12.14 4.29 -12.37
C TYR A 77 13.18 4.24 -11.26
N PRO A 78 14.02 5.28 -11.12
CA PRO A 78 14.80 5.47 -9.90
C PRO A 78 13.89 5.45 -8.67
N LYS A 79 14.31 4.73 -7.63
CA LYS A 79 13.61 4.56 -6.34
C LYS A 79 12.19 3.98 -6.43
N ILE A 80 11.84 3.29 -7.52
CA ILE A 80 10.48 2.79 -7.70
C ILE A 80 10.08 1.76 -6.64
N TYR A 81 11.05 0.97 -6.15
CA TYR A 81 10.86 0.04 -5.05
C TYR A 81 10.43 0.76 -3.77
N GLU A 82 11.14 1.82 -3.38
CA GLU A 82 10.86 2.61 -2.19
C GLU A 82 9.49 3.31 -2.30
N HIS A 83 9.16 3.88 -3.45
CA HIS A 83 7.85 4.50 -3.69
C HIS A 83 6.72 3.46 -3.65
N ALA A 84 6.93 2.27 -4.20
CA ALA A 84 5.94 1.19 -4.15
C ALA A 84 5.73 0.67 -2.72
N LEU A 85 6.80 0.53 -1.92
CA LEU A 85 6.68 0.20 -0.50
C LEU A 85 5.92 1.27 0.29
N ARG A 86 6.20 2.55 0.02
CA ARG A 86 5.49 3.67 0.66
C ARG A 86 3.99 3.66 0.32
N SER A 87 3.65 3.41 -0.96
CA SER A 87 2.25 3.31 -1.41
C SER A 87 1.51 2.13 -0.75
N ALA A 88 2.15 0.97 -0.68
CA ALA A 88 1.59 -0.20 0.01
C ALA A 88 1.46 0.02 1.53
N GLY A 89 2.45 0.68 2.15
CA GLY A 89 2.43 1.02 3.58
C GLY A 89 1.29 1.97 3.94
N ALA A 90 0.99 2.94 3.07
CA ALA A 90 -0.18 3.79 3.22
C ALA A 90 -1.50 3.00 3.26
N ALA A 91 -1.64 1.98 2.41
CA ALA A 91 -2.83 1.12 2.40
C ALA A 91 -2.96 0.30 3.69
N ILE A 92 -1.84 -0.19 4.24
CA ILE A 92 -1.80 -0.86 5.54
C ILE A 92 -2.23 0.10 6.66
N GLU A 93 -1.68 1.32 6.69
CA GLU A 93 -2.02 2.29 7.72
C GLU A 93 -3.45 2.79 7.64
N ALA A 94 -3.97 3.03 6.44
CA ALA A 94 -5.38 3.34 6.23
C ALA A 94 -6.29 2.21 6.73
N THR A 95 -5.90 0.95 6.50
CA THR A 95 -6.62 -0.21 7.03
C THR A 95 -6.58 -0.25 8.56
N ARG A 96 -5.42 0.01 9.17
CA ARG A 96 -5.29 0.09 10.64
C ARG A 96 -6.11 1.23 11.24
N ALA A 97 -6.18 2.37 10.57
CA ALA A 97 -7.05 3.49 10.96
C ALA A 97 -8.53 3.09 10.89
N ALA A 98 -8.96 2.45 9.80
CA ALA A 98 -10.32 1.96 9.65
C ALA A 98 -10.71 0.93 10.74
N LEU A 99 -9.79 0.05 11.14
CA LEU A 99 -10.00 -0.89 12.25
C LEU A 99 -10.19 -0.21 13.61
N ARG A 100 -9.73 1.04 13.77
CA ARG A 100 -10.00 1.90 14.92
C ARG A 100 -11.22 2.80 14.73
N SER A 101 -12.06 2.51 13.74
CA SER A 101 -13.22 3.32 13.35
C SER A 101 -12.87 4.74 12.87
N GLU A 102 -11.64 4.96 12.39
CA GLU A 102 -11.22 6.24 11.80
C GLU A 102 -11.46 6.22 10.29
N ARG A 103 -11.97 7.33 9.75
CA ARG A 103 -12.07 7.51 8.30
C ARG A 103 -10.68 7.84 7.74
N ALA A 104 -10.19 7.02 6.81
CA ALA A 104 -8.90 7.21 6.16
C ALA A 104 -9.00 7.08 4.62
N PHE A 105 -8.11 7.77 3.92
CA PHE A 105 -7.95 7.70 2.47
C PHE A 105 -6.48 7.75 2.08
N THR A 106 -6.07 6.95 1.10
CA THR A 106 -4.71 6.95 0.56
C THR A 106 -4.68 7.72 -0.75
N LEU A 107 -4.03 8.88 -0.75
CA LEU A 107 -3.79 9.66 -1.96
C LEU A 107 -2.37 9.36 -2.47
N MET A 108 -2.12 8.11 -2.81
CA MET A 108 -0.77 7.59 -3.06
C MET A 108 -0.58 7.08 -4.49
N ARG A 109 0.69 6.97 -4.87
CA ARG A 109 1.15 6.37 -6.12
C ARG A 109 2.54 5.75 -5.90
N PRO A 110 2.91 4.65 -6.59
CA PRO A 110 2.21 3.99 -7.69
C PRO A 110 0.91 3.26 -7.29
N PRO A 111 0.00 2.99 -8.25
CA PRO A 111 -1.20 2.17 -8.04
C PRO A 111 -0.83 0.69 -7.81
N GLY A 112 -1.84 -0.17 -7.61
CA GLY A 112 -1.56 -1.58 -7.27
C GLY A 112 -2.46 -2.68 -7.84
N HIS A 113 -3.71 -2.42 -8.23
CA HIS A 113 -4.71 -3.48 -8.46
C HIS A 113 -4.43 -4.44 -9.63
N HIS A 114 -3.49 -4.11 -10.52
CA HIS A 114 -3.05 -4.98 -11.62
C HIS A 114 -1.87 -5.88 -11.25
N ALA A 115 -1.09 -5.56 -10.21
CA ALA A 115 0.03 -6.41 -9.83
C ALA A 115 -0.47 -7.77 -9.32
N THR A 116 -0.11 -8.85 -10.00
CA THR A 116 -0.39 -10.22 -9.53
C THR A 116 0.75 -10.67 -8.61
N ARG A 117 0.65 -11.89 -8.07
CA ARG A 117 1.65 -12.47 -7.17
C ARG A 117 3.10 -12.40 -7.70
N ASP A 118 3.26 -12.54 -9.02
CA ASP A 118 4.55 -12.75 -9.69
C ASP A 118 4.82 -11.74 -10.83
N ARG A 119 3.97 -10.74 -11.01
CA ARG A 119 4.05 -9.81 -12.14
C ARG A 119 3.60 -8.39 -11.79
N ALA A 120 4.46 -7.43 -12.12
CA ALA A 120 4.12 -6.02 -12.27
C ALA A 120 3.58 -5.76 -13.68
N MET A 121 2.51 -4.98 -13.78
CA MET A 121 1.86 -4.56 -15.02
C MET A 121 0.83 -3.46 -14.74
N GLY A 122 0.36 -2.75 -15.77
CA GLY A 122 -0.70 -1.75 -15.62
C GLY A 122 -0.31 -0.64 -14.64
N PHE A 123 0.94 -0.19 -14.71
CA PHE A 123 1.55 0.79 -13.81
C PHE A 123 1.74 0.32 -12.35
N CYS A 124 1.37 -0.92 -12.03
CA CYS A 124 1.33 -1.45 -10.68
C CYS A 124 2.56 -2.33 -10.40
N TYR A 125 3.34 -1.95 -9.38
CA TYR A 125 4.53 -2.71 -8.95
C TYR A 125 4.22 -3.67 -7.80
N PHE A 126 3.43 -3.23 -6.83
CA PHE A 126 2.88 -4.04 -5.76
C PHE A 126 1.37 -3.83 -5.64
N ASN A 127 0.64 -4.88 -5.30
CA ASN A 127 -0.79 -4.80 -5.06
C ASN A 127 -1.10 -4.24 -3.66
N ASN A 128 -1.20 -2.92 -3.56
CA ASN A 128 -1.43 -2.20 -2.30
C ASN A 128 -2.64 -2.73 -1.51
N VAL A 129 -3.76 -2.99 -2.20
CA VAL A 129 -5.02 -3.40 -1.55
C VAL A 129 -4.96 -4.85 -1.09
N ALA A 130 -4.41 -5.76 -1.91
CA ALA A 130 -4.22 -7.16 -1.51
C ALA A 130 -3.24 -7.28 -0.33
N ILE A 131 -2.13 -6.52 -0.35
CA ILE A 131 -1.18 -6.46 0.78
C ILE A 131 -1.89 -6.02 2.05
N ALA A 132 -2.67 -4.93 2.00
CA ALA A 132 -3.35 -4.39 3.18
C ALA A 132 -4.43 -5.35 3.71
N ALA A 133 -5.20 -5.99 2.82
CA ALA A 133 -6.22 -6.97 3.20
C ALA A 133 -5.59 -8.20 3.89
N LEU A 134 -4.54 -8.76 3.31
CA LEU A 134 -3.84 -9.91 3.88
C LEU A 134 -3.07 -9.55 5.15
N ASP A 135 -2.51 -8.34 5.27
CA ASP A 135 -1.93 -7.86 6.53
C ASP A 135 -2.98 -7.76 7.64
N ALA A 136 -4.19 -7.27 7.32
CA ALA A 136 -5.28 -7.20 8.28
C ALA A 136 -5.73 -8.58 8.77
N LEU A 137 -5.86 -9.55 7.85
CA LEU A 137 -6.27 -10.93 8.15
C LEU A 137 -5.20 -11.75 8.89
N ALA A 138 -3.92 -11.45 8.68
CA ALA A 138 -2.84 -12.25 9.27
C ALA A 138 -2.92 -12.26 10.80
N VAL A 139 -2.85 -13.41 11.45
CA VAL A 139 -2.66 -13.45 12.91
C VAL A 139 -1.21 -13.06 13.20
N VAL A 140 -0.98 -12.00 13.98
CA VAL A 140 0.35 -11.73 14.52
C VAL A 140 0.48 -12.61 15.76
N PRO A 141 1.44 -13.55 15.82
CA PRO A 141 1.73 -14.23 17.07
C PRO A 141 2.07 -13.15 18.09
N THR A 142 1.32 -13.08 19.19
CA THR A 142 1.79 -12.39 20.39
C THR A 142 3.10 -13.06 20.75
N SER A 143 4.23 -12.38 20.57
CA SER A 143 5.50 -12.88 21.06
C SER A 143 5.33 -13.25 22.53
N GLN A 144 5.80 -14.44 22.91
CA GLN A 144 5.92 -14.86 24.31
C GLN A 144 7.01 -14.04 25.02
N GLU A 145 6.87 -12.71 25.07
CA GLU A 145 7.83 -11.81 25.74
C GLU A 145 7.18 -10.89 26.80
N ASP A 146 5.88 -11.04 27.09
CA ASP A 146 5.26 -10.36 28.25
C ASP A 146 5.41 -11.13 29.58
N ALA A 147 6.30 -12.13 29.62
CA ALA A 147 6.68 -12.79 30.87
C ALA A 147 7.78 -12.01 31.59
N GLY A 148 7.41 -10.86 32.19
CA GLY A 148 8.16 -10.33 33.34
C GLY A 148 8.56 -8.86 33.27
N GLN A 149 7.63 -7.96 33.61
CA GLN A 149 7.92 -6.80 34.45
C GLN A 149 6.60 -6.17 34.96
N PRO A 150 6.30 -6.23 36.27
CA PRO A 150 5.12 -5.56 36.81
C PRO A 150 5.36 -4.05 36.84
N GLY A 151 4.71 -3.30 35.95
CA GLY A 151 4.66 -1.83 36.01
C GLY A 151 4.77 -1.06 34.70
N ALA A 152 5.14 -1.70 33.58
CA ALA A 152 5.17 -1.03 32.29
C ALA A 152 3.82 -1.19 31.57
N ARG A 153 3.09 -0.08 31.38
CA ARG A 153 2.00 -0.04 30.38
C ARG A 153 2.63 -0.07 29.00
N SER A 154 2.86 -1.27 28.46
CA SER A 154 3.17 -1.48 27.05
C SER A 154 1.93 -1.06 26.23
N PRO A 155 2.04 -0.23 25.18
CA PRO A 155 0.89 0.11 24.35
C PRO A 155 0.46 -1.18 23.65
N ALA A 156 -0.79 -1.60 23.87
CA ALA A 156 -1.36 -2.82 23.31
C ALA A 156 -1.03 -2.97 21.81
N THR A 157 -0.07 -3.84 21.49
CA THR A 157 0.40 -4.13 20.13
C THR A 157 -0.50 -5.14 19.41
N THR A 158 -1.62 -5.54 20.01
CA THR A 158 -2.53 -6.53 19.44
C THR A 158 -3.58 -5.85 18.56
N LYS A 159 -3.42 -6.00 17.24
CA LYS A 159 -4.46 -5.61 16.28
C LYS A 159 -5.75 -6.41 16.53
N PRO A 160 -6.94 -5.82 16.33
CA PRO A 160 -8.19 -6.56 16.46
C PRO A 160 -8.23 -7.71 15.44
N ARG A 161 -8.86 -8.82 15.82
CA ARG A 161 -9.02 -9.98 14.93
C ARG A 161 -9.94 -9.58 13.77
N VAL A 162 -9.41 -9.64 12.56
CA VAL A 162 -10.18 -9.48 11.31
C VAL A 162 -10.42 -10.85 10.72
N GLU A 163 -11.68 -11.23 10.53
CA GLU A 163 -12.05 -12.53 9.97
C GLU A 163 -12.35 -12.46 8.47
N ARG A 164 -12.85 -11.31 8.00
CA ARG A 164 -13.28 -11.11 6.63
C ARG A 164 -12.95 -9.70 6.19
N VAL A 165 -12.47 -9.57 4.96
CA VAL A 165 -12.23 -8.30 4.27
C VAL A 165 -12.96 -8.36 2.94
N ALA A 166 -13.70 -7.30 2.61
CA ALA A 166 -14.27 -7.11 1.28
C ALA A 166 -13.43 -6.08 0.53
N ILE A 167 -13.09 -6.37 -0.73
CA ILE A 167 -12.44 -5.43 -1.63
C ILE A 167 -13.45 -5.07 -2.71
N TRP A 168 -13.81 -3.79 -2.76
CA TRP A 168 -14.61 -3.22 -3.84
C TRP A 168 -13.71 -2.42 -4.75
N ASP A 169 -13.42 -2.95 -5.94
CA ASP A 169 -12.68 -2.24 -6.97
C ASP A 169 -13.67 -1.57 -7.95
N PHE A 170 -13.62 -0.24 -8.00
CA PHE A 170 -14.45 0.57 -8.90
C PHE A 170 -13.60 1.33 -9.92
N ASP A 171 -12.29 1.01 -10.04
CA ASP A 171 -11.51 1.48 -11.18
C ASP A 171 -12.16 1.00 -12.49
N ALA A 172 -11.99 1.79 -13.56
CA ALA A 172 -12.57 1.47 -14.85
C ALA A 172 -11.93 0.21 -15.48
N HIS A 173 -10.70 -0.13 -15.10
CA HIS A 173 -10.04 -1.36 -15.52
C HIS A 173 -10.30 -2.47 -14.50
N HIS A 174 -10.39 -3.70 -15.00
CA HIS A 174 -10.48 -4.87 -14.14
C HIS A 174 -9.25 -4.99 -13.24
N GLY A 175 -9.46 -5.05 -11.93
CA GLY A 175 -8.44 -5.33 -10.91
C GLY A 175 -7.94 -6.78 -10.91
N ASN A 176 -7.45 -7.26 -12.05
CA ASN A 176 -7.06 -8.63 -12.29
C ASN A 176 -5.91 -9.12 -11.40
N GLY A 177 -5.04 -8.21 -10.93
CA GLY A 177 -4.01 -8.54 -9.95
C GLY A 177 -4.61 -8.88 -8.60
N THR A 178 -5.60 -8.09 -8.16
CA THR A 178 -6.34 -8.33 -6.92
C THR A 178 -7.13 -9.63 -6.99
N GLU A 179 -7.84 -9.86 -8.10
CA GLU A 179 -8.56 -11.12 -8.35
C GLU A 179 -7.60 -12.31 -8.26
N ALA A 180 -6.50 -12.30 -9.01
CA ALA A 180 -5.56 -13.41 -9.05
C ALA A 180 -4.91 -13.72 -7.68
N ILE A 181 -4.71 -12.70 -6.84
CA ILE A 181 -4.13 -12.89 -5.50
C ILE A 181 -5.19 -13.41 -4.51
N ILE A 182 -6.42 -12.88 -4.56
CA ILE A 182 -7.40 -13.07 -3.48
C ILE A 182 -8.43 -14.17 -3.79
N ALA A 183 -8.74 -14.46 -5.06
CA ALA A 183 -9.83 -15.37 -5.43
C ALA A 183 -9.62 -16.83 -4.95
N HIS A 184 -8.41 -17.19 -4.54
CA HIS A 184 -8.06 -18.54 -4.06
C HIS A 184 -7.47 -18.55 -2.64
N ASN A 185 -7.61 -17.44 -1.89
CA ASN A 185 -7.22 -17.37 -0.48
C ASN A 185 -8.30 -17.92 0.46
#